data_AF-A0A6M1ZF27-F1
#
_entry.id   AF-A0A6M1ZF27-F1
#
_cell.length_a   1.000
_cell.length_b   1.000
_cell.length_c   1.000
_cell.angle_alpha   90.00
_cell.angle_beta   90.00
_cell.angle_gamma   90.00
#
_symmetry.space_group_name_H-M   'P 1'
#
loop_
_entity.id
_entity.type
_entity.pdbx_description
1 polymer ?
#
loop_
_entity_poly.entity_id
_entity_poly.type
_entity_poly.pdbx_seq_one_letter_code
_entity_poly.pdbx_strand_id
1 'polypeptide(L)'
;PAVPAWTLGGEAVFPVPFPENESSELPMRGTKEAPLETVHIIRGLLAQHPELAQAARIPVEEITCPVLLVSGGRDGLWPSGDFCHEMMPFLQRGEHLHFPDAGHAIGVPNLPTAQCFYMRRADLWLSMGGSAARSQGASVFSWEAMNVFFSMFLERSTF
;
A
#
# COMPACT_ATOMS: atom_id res chain seq x y z
N PRO A 1 -14.37 -1.98 -20.72
CA PRO A 1 -13.05 -1.41 -21.08
C PRO A 1 -12.40 -0.77 -19.85
N ALA A 2 -11.08 -0.90 -19.69
CA ALA A 2 -10.36 -0.27 -18.58
C ALA A 2 -10.50 1.26 -18.67
N VAL A 3 -10.91 1.89 -17.57
CA VAL A 3 -10.94 3.36 -17.45
C VAL A 3 -9.58 3.79 -16.90
N PRO A 4 -8.85 4.72 -17.55
CA PRO A 4 -7.59 5.20 -17.03
C PRO A 4 -7.83 5.97 -15.74
N ALA A 5 -7.07 5.63 -14.69
CA ALA A 5 -7.11 6.36 -13.41
C ALA A 5 -6.09 7.52 -13.38
N TRP A 6 -5.12 7.50 -14.29
CA TRP A 6 -3.99 8.42 -14.30
C TRP A 6 -3.65 8.89 -15.71
N THR A 7 -2.99 10.04 -15.81
CA THR A 7 -2.38 10.54 -17.04
C THR A 7 -0.90 10.87 -16.78
N LEU A 8 -0.03 10.58 -17.74
CA LEU A 8 1.40 10.93 -17.71
C LEU A 8 1.69 11.83 -18.91
N GLY A 9 2.12 13.07 -18.65
CA GLY A 9 2.38 14.03 -19.74
C GLY A 9 1.15 14.38 -20.60
N GLY A 10 -0.06 14.20 -20.06
CA GLY A 10 -1.32 14.38 -20.78
C GLY A 10 -1.84 13.13 -21.48
N GLU A 11 -1.06 12.05 -21.55
CA GLU A 11 -1.47 10.78 -22.14
C GLU A 11 -2.08 9.85 -21.10
N ALA A 12 -3.13 9.11 -21.47
CA ALA A 12 -3.81 8.18 -20.57
C ALA A 12 -2.93 6.97 -20.22
N VAL A 13 -2.78 6.70 -18.92
CA VAL A 13 -2.12 5.49 -18.42
C VAL A 13 -3.18 4.48 -18.02
N PHE A 14 -3.24 3.37 -18.74
CA PHE A 14 -4.17 2.29 -18.47
C PHE A 14 -3.57 1.33 -17.45
N PRO A 15 -4.37 0.85 -16.47
CA PRO A 15 -3.91 -0.20 -15.58
C PRO A 15 -3.69 -1.50 -16.37
N VAL A 16 -2.76 -2.33 -15.92
CA VAL A 16 -2.62 -3.70 -16.44
C VAL A 16 -3.93 -4.45 -16.16
N PRO A 17 -4.63 -4.96 -17.18
CA PRO A 17 -5.90 -5.65 -16.98
C PRO A 17 -5.63 -6.98 -16.29
N PHE A 18 -6.12 -7.12 -15.05
CA PHE A 18 -6.22 -8.43 -14.44
C PHE A 18 -7.40 -9.19 -15.07
N PRO A 19 -7.26 -10.50 -15.35
CA PRO A 19 -8.35 -11.30 -15.86
C PRO A 19 -9.54 -11.24 -14.90
N GLU A 20 -10.75 -11.15 -15.45
CA GLU A 20 -11.95 -11.31 -14.65
C GLU A 20 -11.92 -12.74 -14.08
N ASN A 21 -11.90 -12.86 -12.75
CA ASN A 21 -11.96 -14.18 -12.13
C ASN A 21 -13.34 -14.79 -12.40
N GLU A 22 -13.36 -16.01 -12.95
CA GLU A 22 -14.59 -16.83 -13.03
C GLU A 22 -15.18 -17.13 -11.64
N SER A 23 -14.43 -16.91 -10.55
CA SER A 23 -14.90 -17.05 -9.17
C SER A 23 -15.85 -15.95 -8.67
N SER A 24 -16.38 -15.12 -9.58
CA SER A 24 -17.43 -14.12 -9.33
C SER A 24 -18.71 -14.68 -8.66
N GLU A 25 -18.86 -16.00 -8.59
CA GLU A 25 -20.01 -16.68 -7.99
C GLU A 25 -19.99 -16.78 -6.46
N LEU A 26 -18.83 -16.56 -5.80
CA LEU A 26 -18.78 -16.48 -4.34
C LEU A 26 -18.92 -15.02 -3.91
N PRO A 27 -20.04 -14.60 -3.30
CA PRO A 27 -20.19 -13.24 -2.83
C PRO A 27 -19.07 -12.93 -1.83
N MET A 28 -18.31 -11.89 -2.13
CA MET A 28 -17.35 -11.28 -1.22
C MET A 28 -18.14 -10.66 -0.06
N ARG A 29 -18.08 -11.27 1.13
CA ARG A 29 -18.96 -10.97 2.26
C ARG A 29 -18.24 -10.22 3.39
N GLY A 30 -17.63 -9.08 3.09
CA GLY A 30 -17.13 -8.22 4.15
C GLY A 30 -18.28 -7.55 4.89
N THR A 31 -18.58 -7.96 6.12
CA THR A 31 -19.54 -7.27 7.01
C THR A 31 -18.80 -6.39 8.02
N LYS A 32 -19.53 -5.53 8.73
CA LYS A 32 -18.89 -4.69 9.77
C LYS A 32 -18.28 -5.54 10.89
N GLU A 33 -18.93 -6.65 11.23
CA GLU A 33 -18.51 -7.59 12.28
C GLU A 33 -17.39 -8.52 11.80
N ALA A 34 -17.34 -8.81 10.51
CA ALA A 34 -16.34 -9.65 9.87
C ALA A 34 -15.84 -8.97 8.58
N PRO A 35 -15.02 -7.91 8.70
CA PRO A 35 -14.52 -7.18 7.56
C PRO A 35 -13.53 -8.04 6.78
N LEU A 36 -13.54 -7.89 5.46
CA LEU A 36 -12.74 -8.70 4.55
C LEU A 36 -11.30 -8.17 4.45
N GLU A 37 -10.31 -9.06 4.49
CA GLU A 37 -8.91 -8.74 4.19
C GLU A 37 -8.60 -9.05 2.72
N THR A 38 -8.55 -8.02 1.87
CA THR A 38 -8.28 -8.19 0.44
C THR A 38 -6.84 -8.58 0.13
N VAL A 39 -5.92 -8.42 1.10
CA VAL A 39 -4.51 -8.79 0.93
C VAL A 39 -4.32 -10.24 0.48
N HIS A 40 -5.15 -11.18 0.96
CA HIS A 40 -5.06 -12.59 0.56
C HIS A 40 -5.46 -12.81 -0.89
N ILE A 41 -6.44 -12.07 -1.38
CA ILE A 41 -6.90 -12.13 -2.77
C ILE A 41 -5.83 -11.53 -3.68
N ILE A 42 -5.27 -10.38 -3.29
CA ILE A 42 -4.19 -9.74 -4.05
C ILE A 42 -2.97 -10.66 -4.12
N ARG A 43 -2.56 -11.28 -3.00
CA ARG A 43 -1.48 -12.28 -3.00
C ARG A 43 -1.77 -13.45 -3.93
N GLY A 44 -2.99 -13.98 -3.90
CA GLY A 44 -3.41 -15.05 -4.80
C GLY A 44 -3.35 -14.66 -6.28
N LEU A 45 -3.84 -13.47 -6.62
CA LEU A 45 -3.81 -12.93 -7.98
C LEU A 45 -2.37 -12.71 -8.49
N LEU A 46 -1.50 -12.12 -7.66
CA LEU A 46 -0.09 -11.92 -8.01
C LEU A 46 0.63 -13.26 -8.24
N ALA A 47 0.37 -14.26 -7.40
CA ALA A 47 0.96 -15.59 -7.53
C ALA A 47 0.45 -16.35 -8.77
N GLN A 48 -0.81 -16.17 -9.16
CA GLN A 48 -1.40 -16.80 -10.34
C GLN A 48 -0.97 -16.13 -11.65
N HIS A 49 -0.63 -14.85 -11.62
CA HIS A 49 -0.31 -14.06 -12.80
C HIS A 49 1.03 -13.30 -12.67
N PRO A 50 2.16 -14.00 -12.52
CA PRO A 50 3.48 -13.37 -12.34
C PRO A 50 3.88 -12.47 -13.51
N GLU A 51 3.52 -12.84 -14.75
CA GLU A 51 3.77 -12.03 -15.95
C GLU A 51 3.04 -10.68 -15.91
N LEU A 52 1.78 -10.68 -15.43
CA LEU A 52 1.00 -9.45 -15.27
C LEU A 52 1.51 -8.60 -14.11
N ALA A 53 1.92 -9.23 -13.01
CA ALA A 53 2.56 -8.54 -11.89
C ALA A 53 3.84 -7.82 -12.35
N GLN A 54 4.69 -8.49 -13.14
CA GLN A 54 5.89 -7.91 -13.71
C GLN A 54 5.59 -6.75 -14.67
N ALA A 55 4.59 -6.90 -15.54
CA ALA A 55 4.17 -5.83 -16.46
C ALA A 55 3.57 -4.61 -15.72
N ALA A 56 2.97 -4.82 -14.54
CA ALA A 56 2.38 -3.77 -13.72
C ALA A 56 3.38 -3.10 -12.76
N ARG A 57 4.62 -3.60 -12.69
CA ARG A 57 5.65 -3.11 -11.78
C ARG A 57 6.03 -1.66 -12.11
N ILE A 58 6.13 -0.84 -11.07
CA ILE A 58 6.66 0.52 -11.18
C ILE A 58 8.19 0.44 -11.30
N PRO A 59 8.84 1.11 -12.26
CA PRO A 59 10.29 1.07 -12.46
C PRO A 59 11.02 1.93 -11.41
N VAL A 60 11.03 1.48 -10.15
CA VAL A 60 11.64 2.20 -9.02
C VAL A 60 13.16 2.39 -9.15
N GLU A 61 13.81 1.59 -9.99
CA GLU A 61 15.22 1.72 -10.38
C GLU A 61 15.54 3.03 -11.11
N GLU A 62 14.54 3.69 -11.69
CA GLU A 62 14.69 5.01 -12.32
C GLU A 62 14.66 6.16 -11.32
N ILE A 63 14.31 5.90 -10.05
CA ILE A 63 14.28 6.93 -9.01
C ILE A 63 15.70 7.27 -8.56
N THR A 64 16.09 8.54 -8.76
CA THR A 64 17.43 9.04 -8.42
C THR A 64 17.51 9.74 -7.07
N CYS A 65 16.37 10.06 -6.45
CA CYS A 65 16.30 10.69 -5.14
C CYS A 65 16.25 9.65 -4.01
N PRO A 66 16.57 10.03 -2.76
CA PRO A 66 16.34 9.19 -1.59
C PRO A 66 14.88 8.78 -1.45
N VAL A 67 14.63 7.52 -1.10
CA VAL A 67 13.28 6.98 -0.88
C VAL A 67 13.17 6.40 0.52
N LEU A 68 12.15 6.85 1.27
CA LEU A 68 11.74 6.24 2.52
C LEU A 68 10.45 5.45 2.29
N LEU A 69 10.51 4.14 2.52
CA LEU A 69 9.38 3.24 2.47
C LEU A 69 8.84 2.98 3.89
N VAL A 70 7.53 2.98 4.05
CA VAL A 70 6.85 2.71 5.31
C VAL A 70 5.78 1.65 5.07
N SER A 71 5.78 0.55 5.82
CA SER A 71 4.76 -0.49 5.65
C SER A 71 4.36 -1.20 6.94
N GLY A 72 3.10 -1.66 6.97
CA GLY A 72 2.55 -2.52 8.00
C GLY A 72 2.62 -4.00 7.60
N GLY A 73 3.15 -4.85 8.46
CA GLY A 73 3.20 -6.30 8.23
C GLY A 73 1.85 -7.01 8.33
N ARG A 74 0.84 -6.35 8.91
CA ARG A 74 -0.55 -6.80 8.98
C ARG A 74 -1.48 -5.93 8.14
N ASP A 75 -0.99 -5.33 7.06
CA ASP A 75 -1.83 -4.60 6.11
C ASP A 75 -2.90 -5.53 5.52
N GLY A 76 -4.16 -5.27 5.87
CA GLY A 76 -5.30 -6.09 5.46
C GLY A 76 -5.75 -5.83 4.03
N LEU A 77 -5.31 -4.73 3.40
CA LEU A 77 -5.79 -4.34 2.07
C LEU A 77 -4.91 -4.89 0.97
N TRP A 78 -3.60 -4.73 1.09
CA TRP A 78 -2.60 -5.19 0.12
C TRP A 78 -1.29 -5.59 0.80
N PRO A 79 -0.41 -6.35 0.15
CA PRO A 79 0.82 -6.82 0.79
C PRO A 79 1.90 -5.73 0.78
N SER A 80 1.68 -4.61 1.48
CA SER A 80 2.60 -3.46 1.49
C SER A 80 3.98 -3.81 2.04
N GLY A 81 4.06 -4.71 3.02
CA GLY A 81 5.31 -5.30 3.51
C GLY A 81 6.15 -5.91 2.39
N ASP A 82 5.55 -6.84 1.64
CA ASP A 82 6.18 -7.56 0.54
C ASP A 82 6.59 -6.62 -0.58
N PHE A 83 5.71 -5.70 -0.98
CA PHE A 83 6.01 -4.72 -2.02
C PHE A 83 7.23 -3.85 -1.64
N CYS A 84 7.28 -3.35 -0.40
CA CYS A 84 8.42 -2.57 0.05
C CYS A 84 9.70 -3.40 0.07
N HIS A 85 9.63 -4.64 0.56
CA HIS A 85 10.77 -5.55 0.58
C HIS A 85 11.30 -5.83 -0.84
N GLU A 86 10.42 -6.05 -1.81
CA GLU A 86 10.77 -6.30 -3.21
C GLU A 86 11.39 -5.07 -3.89
N MET A 87 10.95 -3.86 -3.55
CA MET A 87 11.49 -2.62 -4.13
C MET A 87 12.90 -2.29 -3.64
N MET A 88 13.24 -2.64 -2.39
CA MET A 88 14.48 -2.20 -1.73
C MET A 88 15.78 -2.49 -2.50
N PRO A 89 16.00 -3.66 -3.11
CA PRO A 89 17.23 -3.95 -3.87
C PRO A 89 17.44 -3.06 -5.12
N PHE A 90 16.37 -2.44 -5.63
CA PHE A 90 16.41 -1.61 -6.84
C PHE A 90 16.60 -0.11 -6.54
N LEU A 91 16.41 0.29 -5.29
CA LEU A 91 16.56 1.69 -4.87
C LEU A 91 18.03 2.01 -4.63
N GLN A 92 18.55 3.04 -5.29
CA GLN A 92 19.93 3.51 -5.06
C GLN A 92 20.15 4.00 -3.62
N ARG A 93 19.12 4.63 -3.03
CA ARG A 93 19.15 5.24 -1.70
C ARG A 93 17.81 5.01 -0.98
N GLY A 94 17.51 3.73 -0.71
CA GLY A 94 16.30 3.30 -0.03
C GLY A 94 16.50 3.09 1.47
N GLU A 95 15.51 3.49 2.27
CA GLU A 95 15.33 3.06 3.66
C GLU A 95 13.91 2.47 3.82
N HIS A 96 13.77 1.41 4.61
CA HIS A 96 12.47 0.77 4.84
C HIS A 96 12.16 0.63 6.33
N LEU A 97 11.12 1.35 6.77
CA LEU A 97 10.52 1.21 8.09
C LEU A 97 9.38 0.19 8.02
N HIS A 98 9.68 -1.04 8.44
CA HIS A 98 8.72 -2.12 8.50
C HIS A 98 8.18 -2.32 9.92
N PHE A 99 6.85 -2.29 10.08
CA PHE A 99 6.18 -2.48 11.36
C PHE A 99 5.36 -3.78 11.34
N PRO A 100 5.90 -4.91 11.86
CA PRO A 100 5.34 -6.25 11.63
C PRO A 100 3.89 -6.42 12.12
N ASP A 101 3.50 -5.70 13.17
CA ASP A 101 2.17 -5.81 13.79
C ASP A 101 1.19 -4.68 13.39
N ALA A 102 1.65 -3.71 12.59
CA ALA A 102 0.81 -2.60 12.15
C ALA A 102 -0.02 -2.98 10.93
N GLY A 103 -1.24 -2.42 10.87
CA GLY A 103 -2.13 -2.53 9.72
C GLY A 103 -1.85 -1.48 8.66
N HIS A 104 -2.82 -1.29 7.79
CA HIS A 104 -2.79 -0.34 6.68
C HIS A 104 -2.80 1.13 7.15
N ALA A 105 -3.45 1.42 8.28
CA ALA A 105 -3.67 2.78 8.77
C ALA A 105 -2.43 3.37 9.48
N ILE A 106 -1.30 3.47 8.78
CA ILE A 106 -0.11 4.21 9.20
C ILE A 106 -0.16 5.59 8.56
N GLY A 107 -0.14 6.66 9.35
CA GLY A 107 -0.27 8.01 8.82
C GLY A 107 0.06 9.09 9.85
N VAL A 108 -0.75 10.15 9.89
CA VAL A 108 -0.56 11.26 10.84
C VAL A 108 -0.79 10.76 12.28
N PRO A 109 0.14 11.02 13.21
CA PRO A 109 0.00 10.61 14.61
C PRO A 109 -1.24 11.20 15.29
N ASN A 110 -1.86 10.40 16.16
CA ASN A 110 -2.92 10.81 17.10
C ASN A 110 -4.28 11.05 16.44
N LEU A 111 -4.43 10.68 15.16
CA LEU A 111 -5.73 10.56 14.54
C LEU A 111 -6.40 9.23 14.90
N PRO A 112 -7.75 9.17 14.95
CA PRO A 112 -8.46 7.93 15.16
C PRO A 112 -8.05 6.86 14.14
N THR A 113 -7.51 5.75 14.63
CA THR A 113 -7.12 4.62 13.78
C THR A 113 -8.33 3.71 13.55
N ALA A 114 -9.00 3.87 12.41
CA ALA A 114 -10.05 2.95 12.00
C ALA A 114 -9.46 1.55 11.74
N GLN A 115 -10.13 0.50 12.24
CA GLN A 115 -9.73 -0.89 11.99
C GLN A 115 -10.45 -1.50 10.76
N CYS A 116 -11.48 -0.83 10.26
CA CYS A 116 -12.16 -1.18 9.02
C CYS A 116 -12.78 0.05 8.37
N PHE A 117 -13.11 -0.05 7.09
CA PHE A 117 -13.89 0.97 6.38
C PHE A 117 -14.89 0.31 5.43
N TYR A 118 -15.97 1.03 5.13
CA TYR A 118 -16.98 0.58 4.18
C TYR A 118 -16.65 1.09 2.77
N MET A 119 -16.38 0.17 1.85
CA MET A 119 -16.09 0.46 0.46
C MET A 119 -17.39 0.51 -0.35
N ARG A 120 -18.00 1.70 -0.43
CA ARG A 120 -19.30 1.91 -1.12
C ARG A 120 -19.37 1.33 -2.54
N ARG A 121 -18.28 1.40 -3.31
CA ARG A 121 -18.24 0.91 -4.70
C ARG A 121 -18.43 -0.61 -4.81
N ALA A 122 -18.01 -1.34 -3.79
CA ALA A 122 -18.06 -2.80 -3.73
C ALA A 122 -19.09 -3.32 -2.71
N ASP A 123 -19.84 -2.41 -2.07
CA ASP A 123 -20.84 -2.69 -1.03
C ASP A 123 -20.36 -3.69 0.04
N LEU A 124 -19.17 -3.46 0.58
CA LEU A 124 -18.56 -4.35 1.58
C LEU A 124 -17.69 -3.58 2.59
N TRP A 125 -17.43 -4.20 3.73
CA TRP A 125 -16.48 -3.73 4.73
C TRP A 125 -15.11 -4.38 4.54
N LEU A 126 -14.06 -3.56 4.56
CA LEU A 126 -12.67 -3.97 4.43
C LEU A 126 -11.92 -3.78 5.74
N SER A 127 -11.11 -4.78 6.09
CA SER A 127 -10.23 -4.75 7.25
C SER A 127 -9.00 -3.93 6.92
N MET A 128 -8.64 -2.99 7.79
CA MET A 128 -7.34 -2.31 7.72
C MET A 128 -6.21 -3.23 8.21
N GLY A 129 -6.56 -4.35 8.86
CA GLY A 129 -5.62 -5.30 9.46
C GLY A 129 -4.85 -4.72 10.65
N GLY A 130 -4.06 -5.57 11.31
CA GLY A 130 -3.30 -5.21 12.51
C GLY A 130 -4.16 -4.73 13.68
N SER A 131 -3.51 -4.16 14.70
CA SER A 131 -4.23 -3.51 15.81
C SER A 131 -4.14 -1.98 15.73
N ALA A 132 -5.17 -1.30 16.25
CA ALA A 132 -5.18 0.16 16.32
C ALA A 132 -3.96 0.70 17.08
N ALA A 133 -3.63 0.10 18.23
CA ALA A 133 -2.49 0.52 19.05
C ALA A 133 -1.15 0.37 18.32
N ARG A 134 -0.95 -0.73 17.57
CA ARG A 134 0.28 -0.96 16.80
C ARG A 134 0.40 -0.01 15.61
N SER A 135 -0.69 0.23 14.90
CA SER A 135 -0.70 1.16 13.75
C SER A 135 -0.53 2.61 14.20
N GLN A 136 -1.08 2.98 15.36
CA GLN A 136 -0.84 4.28 15.98
C GLN A 136 0.62 4.43 16.44
N GLY A 137 1.20 3.41 17.06
CA GLY A 137 2.62 3.41 17.41
C GLY A 137 3.53 3.55 16.18
N ALA A 138 3.20 2.84 15.10
CA ALA A 138 3.88 2.98 13.81
C ALA A 138 3.71 4.38 13.21
N SER A 139 2.54 5.01 13.36
CA SER A 139 2.29 6.38 12.90
C SER A 139 3.19 7.38 13.65
N VAL A 140 3.25 7.30 14.98
CA VAL A 140 4.14 8.17 15.79
C VAL A 140 5.60 8.02 15.36
N PHE A 141 6.10 6.78 15.28
CA PHE A 141 7.49 6.54 14.93
C PHE A 141 7.82 6.97 13.50
N SER A 142 7.00 6.53 12.53
CA SER A 142 7.26 6.84 11.12
C SER A 142 7.15 8.34 10.84
N TRP A 143 6.31 9.08 11.58
CA TRP A 143 6.24 10.53 11.46
C TRP A 143 7.53 11.23 11.89
N GLU A 144 8.10 10.84 13.03
CA GLU A 144 9.38 11.39 13.48
C GLU A 144 10.50 11.03 12.49
N ALA A 145 10.54 9.78 12.03
CA ALA A 145 11.52 9.33 11.05
C ALA A 145 11.39 10.06 9.71
N MET A 146 10.17 10.30 9.22
CA MET A 146 9.92 11.09 8.00
C MET A 146 10.47 12.51 8.14
N ASN A 147 10.28 13.17 9.29
CA ASN A 147 10.82 14.53 9.51
C ASN A 147 12.35 14.55 9.51
N VAL A 148 12.99 13.54 10.11
CA VAL A 148 14.45 13.38 10.07
C VAL A 148 14.92 13.14 8.65
N PHE A 149 14.29 12.21 7.93
CA PHE A 149 14.60 11.87 6.54
C PHE A 149 14.53 13.10 5.63
N PHE A 150 13.44 13.88 5.71
CA PHE A 150 13.32 15.12 4.95
C PHE A 150 14.37 16.14 5.35
N SER A 151 14.68 16.30 6.64
CA SER A 151 15.72 17.23 7.09
C SER A 151 17.13 16.87 6.59
N MET A 152 17.39 15.59 6.29
CA MET A 152 18.66 15.13 5.74
C MET A 152 18.81 15.39 4.23
N PHE A 153 17.70 15.38 3.49
CA PHE A 153 17.73 15.35 2.02
C PHE A 153 17.06 16.54 1.33
N LEU A 154 16.28 17.33 2.06
CA LEU A 154 15.81 18.62 1.57
C LEU A 154 16.87 19.68 1.92
N GLU A 155 17.30 20.43 0.90
CA GLU A 155 18.09 21.63 1.13
C GLU A 155 17.27 22.58 2.02
N ARG A 156 17.91 23.17 3.03
CA ARG A 156 17.29 24.26 3.77
C ARG A 156 17.07 25.41 2.79
N SER A 157 15.84 25.59 2.35
CA SER A 157 15.45 26.83 1.67
C SER A 157 15.75 27.98 2.62
N THR A 158 16.79 28.74 2.29
CA THR A 158 17.03 30.05 2.90
C THR A 158 16.05 31.00 2.22
N PHE A 159 14.93 31.26 2.89
CA PHE A 159 14.04 32.37 2.57
C PHE A 159 14.48 33.62 3.32
#